data_AF-A0A2E7KR14-F1
#
_entry.id   AF-A0A2E7KR14-F1
#
_cell.length_a   1.000
_cell.length_b   1.000
_cell.length_c   1.000
_cell.angle_alpha   90.00
_cell.angle_beta   90.00
_cell.angle_gamma   90.00
#
_symmetry.space_group_name_H-M   'P 1'
#
loop_
_entity.id
_entity.type
_entity.pdbx_description
1 polymer ?
#
loop_
_entity_poly.entity_id
_entity_poly.type
_entity_poly.pdbx_seq_one_letter_code
_entity_poly.pdbx_strand_id
1 'polypeptide(L)' 'MASCEARWVGDRERAQALISAIEADDPEMFNAELTEMDDGQVELVVRVESSNIPSLQATMDDLLACLAVAEASLEVIHD' A
#
# COMPACT_ATOMS: atom_id res chain seq x y z
N MET A 1 18.13 -12.45 0.27
CA MET A 1 16.70 -12.13 0.09
C MET A 1 16.35 -11.10 1.14
N ALA A 2 15.84 -9.96 0.73
CA ALA A 2 15.46 -8.84 1.60
C ALA A 2 13.96 -8.61 1.44
N SER A 3 13.30 -8.20 2.51
CA SER A 3 11.87 -7.90 2.50
C SER A 3 11.56 -6.65 3.31
N CYS A 4 10.48 -5.97 2.94
CA CYS A 4 9.96 -4.79 3.62
C CYS A 4 8.42 -4.87 3.67
N GLU A 5 7.84 -4.22 4.67
CA GLU A 5 6.39 -4.12 4.82
C GLU A 5 6.00 -2.67 5.17
N ALA A 6 5.02 -2.13 4.46
CA ALA A 6 4.29 -0.93 4.89
C ALA A 6 2.97 -1.36 5.53
N ARG A 7 2.59 -0.66 6.60
CA ARG A 7 1.32 -0.85 7.29
C ARG A 7 0.59 0.46 7.41
N TRP A 8 -0.68 0.45 7.08
CA TRP A 8 -1.56 1.60 7.15
C TRP A 8 -2.90 1.19 7.77
N VAL A 9 -3.47 2.06 8.61
CA VAL A 9 -4.75 1.80 9.28
C VAL A 9 -5.71 2.94 8.96
N GLY A 10 -6.92 2.59 8.56
CA GLY A 10 -7.97 3.56 8.29
C GLY A 10 -9.25 2.91 7.78
N ASP A 11 -10.06 3.70 7.08
CA ASP A 11 -11.36 3.26 6.60
C ASP A 11 -11.25 2.25 5.46
N ARG A 12 -12.18 1.28 5.41
CA ARG A 12 -12.20 0.23 4.39
C ARG A 12 -12.26 0.77 2.97
N GLU A 13 -13.05 1.81 2.74
CA GLU A 13 -13.19 2.44 1.41
C GLU A 13 -11.87 3.03 0.91
N ARG A 14 -11.14 3.72 1.80
CA ARG A 14 -9.82 4.27 1.50
C ARG A 14 -8.80 3.16 1.26
N ALA A 15 -8.77 2.14 2.11
CA ALA A 15 -7.86 1.01 1.95
C ALA A 15 -8.07 0.28 0.60
N GLN A 16 -9.33 0.09 0.21
CA GLN A 16 -9.68 -0.55 -1.06
C GLN A 16 -9.25 0.32 -2.25
N ALA A 17 -9.42 1.64 -2.17
CA ALA A 17 -8.97 2.57 -3.20
C ALA A 17 -7.44 2.60 -3.33
N LEU A 18 -6.72 2.57 -2.20
CA LEU A 18 -5.25 2.48 -2.17
C LEU A 18 -4.76 1.21 -2.85
N ILE A 19 -5.35 0.04 -2.54
CA ILE A 19 -5.00 -1.22 -3.21
C ILE A 19 -5.24 -1.13 -4.71
N SER A 20 -6.41 -0.65 -5.14
CA SER A 20 -6.71 -0.54 -6.56
C SER A 20 -5.76 0.39 -7.32
N ALA A 21 -5.21 1.41 -6.64
CA ALA A 21 -4.21 2.30 -7.23
C ALA A 21 -2.86 1.59 -7.46
N ILE A 22 -2.38 0.81 -6.48
CA ILE A 22 -1.10 0.09 -6.62
C ILE A 22 -1.22 -1.17 -7.50
N GLU A 23 -2.37 -1.86 -7.51
CA GLU A 23 -2.63 -2.99 -8.40
C GLU A 23 -2.71 -2.58 -9.88
N ALA A 24 -3.11 -1.33 -10.16
CA ALA A 24 -3.13 -0.81 -11.52
C ALA A 24 -1.73 -0.57 -12.10
N ASP A 25 -0.73 -0.37 -11.24
CA ASP A 25 0.65 -0.07 -11.63
C ASP A 25 1.47 -1.37 -11.77
N ASP A 26 1.58 -2.17 -10.70
CA ASP A 26 2.46 -3.35 -10.67
C ASP A 26 1.97 -4.48 -9.73
N PRO A 27 0.94 -5.24 -10.10
CA PRO A 27 0.31 -6.24 -9.22
C PRO A 27 1.20 -7.45 -8.89
N GLU A 28 2.27 -7.68 -9.65
CA GLU A 28 3.21 -8.79 -9.43
C GLU A 28 4.39 -8.43 -8.50
N MET A 29 4.57 -7.14 -8.15
CA MET A 29 5.73 -6.68 -7.39
C MET A 29 5.55 -6.66 -5.87
N PHE A 30 4.31 -6.78 -5.38
CA PHE A 30 3.99 -6.73 -3.96
C PHE A 30 2.87 -7.73 -3.62
N ASN A 31 2.72 -8.00 -2.32
CA ASN A 31 1.56 -8.68 -1.78
C ASN A 31 0.82 -7.73 -0.84
N ALA A 32 -0.48 -7.54 -1.06
CA ALA A 32 -1.31 -6.66 -0.24
C ALA A 32 -2.40 -7.46 0.48
N GLU A 33 -2.51 -7.26 1.79
CA GLU A 33 -3.51 -7.91 2.64
C GLU A 33 -4.31 -6.85 3.40
N LEU A 34 -5.64 -7.05 3.48
CA LEU A 34 -6.54 -6.26 4.33
C LEU A 34 -7.05 -7.11 5.49
N THR A 35 -6.85 -6.62 6.71
CA THR A 35 -7.36 -7.26 7.93
C THR A 35 -8.35 -6.32 8.62
N GLU A 36 -9.54 -6.83 8.95
CA GLU A 36 -10.51 -6.07 9.75
C GLU A 36 -10.05 -5.93 11.20
N MET A 37 -10.20 -4.74 11.76
CA MET A 37 -9.87 -4.43 13.15
C MET A 37 -11.14 -4.26 13.99
N ASP A 38 -11.01 -4.41 15.32
CA ASP A 38 -12.15 -4.35 16.25
C ASP A 38 -12.89 -2.99 16.24
N ASP A 39 -12.22 -1.90 15.84
CA ASP A 39 -12.75 -0.53 15.82
C ASP A 39 -13.48 -0.17 14.51
N GLY A 40 -13.77 -1.15 13.64
CA GLY A 40 -14.40 -0.91 12.33
C GLY A 40 -13.46 -0.32 11.26
N GLN A 41 -12.20 -0.13 11.61
CA GLN A 41 -11.12 0.18 10.68
C GLN A 41 -10.55 -1.09 10.05
N VAL A 42 -9.71 -0.92 9.03
CA VAL A 42 -8.94 -2.01 8.44
C VAL A 42 -7.45 -1.68 8.49
N GLU A 43 -6.64 -2.71 8.66
CA GLU A 43 -5.19 -2.67 8.47
C GLU A 43 -4.87 -3.13 7.06
N LEU A 44 -4.20 -2.27 6.28
CA LEU A 44 -3.57 -2.59 5.01
C LEU A 44 -2.11 -2.91 5.25
N VAL A 45 -1.68 -4.11 4.87
CA VAL A 45 -0.29 -4.54 4.91
C VAL A 45 0.18 -4.78 3.47
N VAL A 46 1.21 -4.06 3.04
CA VAL A 46 1.85 -4.25 1.74
C VAL A 46 3.26 -4.77 1.95
N ARG A 47 3.54 -5.98 1.46
CA ARG A 47 4.83 -6.67 1.58
C ARG A 47 5.53 -6.73 0.23
N VAL A 48 6.81 -6.38 0.21
CA VAL A 48 7.69 -6.48 -0.95
C VAL A 48 8.87 -7.38 -0.62
N GLU A 49 9.22 -8.26 -1.55
CA GLU A 49 10.37 -9.16 -1.42
C GLU A 49 11.30 -9.00 -2.63
N SER A 50 12.61 -8.95 -2.38
CA SER A 50 13.59 -8.81 -3.45
C SER A 50 14.89 -9.57 -3.19
N SER A 51 15.66 -9.78 -4.26
CA SER A 51 16.94 -10.51 -4.19
C SER A 51 18.04 -9.73 -3.46
N ASN A 52 17.98 -8.39 -3.51
CA ASN A 52 18.97 -7.48 -2.95
C ASN A 52 18.31 -6.19 -2.40
N ILE A 53 19.01 -5.49 -1.50
CA ILE A 53 18.50 -4.27 -0.83
C ILE A 53 18.22 -3.11 -1.81
N PRO A 54 19.11 -2.79 -2.78
CA PRO A 54 18.85 -1.70 -3.72
C PRO A 54 17.56 -1.87 -4.54
N SER A 55 17.28 -3.09 -5.01
CA SER A 55 16.03 -3.38 -5.72
C SER A 55 14.81 -3.27 -4.80
N LEU A 56 14.91 -3.78 -3.57
CA LEU A 56 13.83 -3.63 -2.57
C LEU A 56 13.54 -2.14 -2.29
N GLN A 57 14.59 -1.34 -2.12
CA GLN A 57 14.44 0.10 -1.88
C GLN A 57 13.72 0.78 -3.05
N ALA A 58 14.18 0.57 -4.28
CA ALA A 58 13.56 1.18 -5.46
C ALA A 58 12.06 0.82 -5.57
N THR A 59 11.73 -0.47 -5.48
CA THR A 59 10.33 -0.93 -5.54
C THR A 59 9.49 -0.34 -4.41
N MET A 60 10.03 -0.24 -3.19
CA MET A 60 9.32 0.33 -2.07
C MET A 60 9.12 1.84 -2.20
N ASP A 61 10.12 2.58 -2.68
CA ASP A 61 10.05 4.03 -2.91
C ASP A 61 8.99 4.37 -3.97
N ASP A 62 8.97 3.66 -5.10
CA ASP A 62 7.94 3.82 -6.15
C ASP A 62 6.53 3.51 -5.60
N LEU A 63 6.38 2.41 -4.87
CA LEU A 63 5.09 2.00 -4.29
C LEU A 63 4.56 3.02 -3.27
N LEU A 64 5.42 3.51 -2.37
CA LEU A 64 5.06 4.52 -1.38
C LEU A 64 4.70 5.86 -2.04
N ALA A 65 5.35 6.23 -3.14
CA ALA A 65 5.00 7.43 -3.90
C ALA A 65 3.59 7.32 -4.52
N CYS A 66 3.26 6.18 -5.12
CA CYS A 66 1.92 5.93 -5.67
C CYS A 66 0.84 5.93 -4.58
N LEU A 67 1.09 5.30 -3.43
CA LEU A 67 0.18 5.33 -2.29
C LEU A 67 -0.06 6.75 -1.76
N ALA A 68 0.98 7.57 -1.63
CA ALA A 68 0.85 8.95 -1.18
C ALA A 68 0.00 9.80 -2.13
N VAL A 69 0.16 9.61 -3.45
CA VAL A 69 -0.65 10.31 -4.47
C VAL A 69 -2.10 9.84 -4.44
N ALA A 70 -2.34 8.54 -4.32
CA ALA A 70 -3.68 7.98 -4.21
C ALA A 70 -4.39 8.48 -2.94
N GLU A 71 -3.70 8.47 -1.80
CA GLU A 71 -4.23 8.97 -0.53
C GLU A 71 -4.60 10.46 -0.63
N ALA A 72 -3.68 11.29 -1.13
CA ALA A 72 -3.92 12.71 -1.31
C ALA A 72 -5.13 12.97 -2.24
N SER A 73 -5.29 12.18 -3.31
CA SER A 73 -6.43 12.28 -4.23
C SER A 73 -7.77 11.92 -3.58
N LEU A 74 -7.76 11.00 -2.62
CA LEU A 74 -8.93 10.61 -1.83
C LEU A 74 -9.27 11.66 -0.75
N GLU A 75 -8.27 12.37 -0.23
CA GLU A 75 -8.45 13.45 0.75
C GLU A 75 -9.19 14.65 0.14
N VAL A 76 -8.93 14.99 -1.13
CA VAL A 76 -9.61 16.11 -1.82
C VAL A 76 -11.12 15.90 -2.01
N ILE A 77 -11.63 14.67 -1.83
CA ILE A 77 -13.05 14.33 -2.01
C ILE A 77 -13.84 14.48 -0.68
N HIS A 78 -13.17 14.78 0.43
CA HIS A 78 -13.77 14.86 1.77
C HIS A 78 -13.54 16.20 2.52
N ASP A 79 -13.33 17.31 1.82
CA ASP A 79 -13.43 18.68 2.37
C ASP A 79 -14.65 19.43 1.80
#